data_AF-A0A101HW65-F1
#
_entry.id   AF-A0A101HW65-F1
#
_cell.length_a   1.000
_cell.length_b   1.000
_cell.length_c   1.000
_cell.angle_alpha   90.00
_cell.angle_beta   90.00
_cell.angle_gamma   90.00
#
_symmetry.space_group_name_H-M   'P 1'
#
loop_
_entity.id
_entity.type
_entity.pdbx_description
1 polymer ?
#
loop_
_entity_poly.entity_id
_entity_poly.type
_entity_poly.pdbx_seq_one_letter_code
_entity_poly.pdbx_strand_id
1 'polypeptide(L)'
;MPSIKKENFKIPLNSTAVFKGVLVTIAICLLLSIMAGVFYHVTTVSEENLLLSTVSIIVISVLSGSLVAGKVAGNKGLYNGLAVGLVFFLAVWLFSGLILPGQSILNIIY
;
A
#
# COMPACT_ATOMS: atom_id res chain seq x y z
N MET A 1 -12.39 36.90 19.50
CA MET A 1 -11.95 35.82 18.60
C MET A 1 -11.36 34.70 19.44
N PRO A 2 -11.91 33.48 19.44
CA PRO A 2 -11.31 32.40 20.22
C PRO A 2 -10.03 31.94 19.53
N SER A 3 -8.91 32.02 20.25
CA SER A 3 -7.59 31.56 19.82
C SER A 3 -7.59 30.04 19.69
N ILE A 4 -7.34 29.52 18.49
CA ILE A 4 -7.17 28.10 18.22
C ILE A 4 -5.94 27.62 18.99
N LYS A 5 -6.15 26.98 20.14
CA LYS A 5 -5.09 26.36 20.91
C LYS A 5 -4.58 25.12 20.18
N LYS A 6 -3.32 25.16 19.73
CA LYS A 6 -2.56 24.04 19.15
C LYS A 6 -2.12 23.06 20.24
N GLU A 7 -3.03 22.67 21.12
CA GLU A 7 -2.71 21.77 22.22
C GLU A 7 -2.98 20.32 21.81
N ASN A 8 -1.88 19.62 21.53
CA ASN A 8 -1.78 18.17 21.54
C ASN A 8 -2.60 17.43 20.47
N PHE A 9 -2.17 17.53 19.21
CA PHE A 9 -2.39 16.46 18.23
C PHE A 9 -1.56 15.21 18.61
N LYS A 10 -1.78 14.66 19.81
CA LYS A 10 -1.36 13.29 20.13
C LYS A 10 -2.30 12.40 19.33
N ILE A 11 -1.94 12.08 18.09
CA ILE A 11 -2.67 11.11 17.30
C ILE A 11 -2.59 9.80 18.11
N PRO A 12 -3.69 9.28 18.67
CA PRO A 12 -3.66 8.02 19.37
C PRO A 12 -3.65 6.92 18.31
N LEU A 13 -2.53 6.84 17.57
CA LEU A 13 -2.28 5.76 16.63
C LEU A 13 -2.05 4.52 17.45
N ASN A 14 -2.93 3.54 17.28
CA ASN A 14 -2.65 2.22 17.80
C ASN A 14 -1.65 1.57 16.84
N SER A 15 -0.35 1.68 17.17
CA SER A 15 0.75 1.14 16.35
C SER A 15 0.52 -0.33 15.98
N THR A 16 -0.04 -1.12 16.91
CA THR A 16 -0.40 -2.53 16.69
C THR A 16 -1.49 -2.72 15.62
N ALA A 17 -2.46 -1.81 15.55
CA ALA A 17 -3.52 -1.85 14.53
C ALA A 17 -2.97 -1.49 13.14
N VAL A 18 -2.06 -0.50 13.08
CA VAL A 18 -1.39 -0.12 11.82
C VAL A 18 -0.50 -1.26 11.32
N PHE A 19 0.29 -1.88 12.20
CA PHE A 19 1.17 -2.99 11.82
C PHE A 19 0.38 -4.19 11.29
N LYS A 20 -0.74 -4.55 11.94
CA LYS A 20 -1.64 -5.59 11.45
C LYS A 20 -2.27 -5.24 10.09
N GLY A 21 -2.67 -3.99 9.90
CA GLY A 21 -3.19 -3.51 8.63
C GLY A 21 -2.20 -3.64 7.48
N VAL A 22 -0.97 -3.18 7.70
CA VAL A 22 0.12 -3.28 6.71
C VAL A 22 0.43 -4.74 6.38
N LEU A 23 0.48 -5.63 7.39
CA LEU A 23 0.72 -7.06 7.17
C LEU A 23 -0.37 -7.68 6.27
N VAL A 24 -1.64 -7.33 6.51
CA VAL A 24 -2.78 -7.79 5.71
C VAL A 24 -2.74 -7.22 4.30
N THR A 25 -2.43 -5.93 4.14
CA THR A 25 -2.22 -5.31 2.81
C THR A 25 -1.15 -6.08 2.03
N ILE A 26 0.01 -6.32 2.62
CA ILE A 26 1.11 -7.04 1.95
C ILE A 26 0.69 -8.45 1.54
N ALA A 27 0.03 -9.19 2.45
CA ALA A 27 -0.44 -10.54 2.17
C ALA A 27 -1.44 -10.58 0.99
N ILE A 28 -2.42 -9.67 0.98
CA ILE A 28 -3.41 -9.57 -0.10
C ILE A 28 -2.75 -9.13 -1.42
N CYS A 29 -1.79 -8.21 -1.36
CA CYS A 29 -1.04 -7.74 -2.53
C CYS A 29 -0.27 -8.88 -3.18
N LEU A 30 0.43 -9.69 -2.38
CA LEU A 30 1.16 -10.89 -2.85
C LEU A 30 0.20 -11.89 -3.51
N LEU A 31 -0.93 -12.18 -2.85
CA LEU A 31 -1.89 -13.16 -3.35
C LEU A 31 -2.49 -12.73 -4.70
N LEU A 32 -2.95 -11.48 -4.79
CA LEU A 32 -3.49 -10.94 -6.05
C LEU A 32 -2.42 -10.81 -7.13
N SER A 33 -1.17 -10.47 -6.77
CA SER A 33 -0.06 -10.38 -7.73
C SER A 33 0.29 -11.74 -8.31
N ILE A 34 0.31 -12.81 -7.50
CA ILE A 34 0.51 -14.19 -7.99
C ILE A 34 -0.63 -14.57 -8.94
N MET A 35 -1.88 -14.32 -8.54
CA MET A 35 -3.04 -14.61 -9.38
C MET A 35 -2.98 -13.88 -10.73
N ALA A 36 -2.62 -12.59 -10.71
CA ALA A 36 -2.46 -11.79 -11.92
C ALA A 36 -1.32 -12.32 -12.79
N GLY A 37 -0.16 -12.65 -12.19
CA GLY A 37 0.98 -13.21 -12.91
C GLY A 37 0.64 -14.52 -13.63
N VAL A 38 -0.11 -15.42 -12.98
CA VAL A 38 -0.60 -16.65 -13.62
C VAL A 38 -1.58 -16.32 -14.75
N PHE A 39 -2.49 -15.37 -14.54
CA PHE A 39 -3.46 -14.95 -15.57
C PHE A 39 -2.78 -14.38 -16.82
N TYR A 40 -1.76 -13.54 -16.63
CA TYR A 40 -0.96 -12.96 -17.72
C TYR A 40 -0.05 -13.97 -18.40
N HIS A 41 0.43 -15.00 -17.68
CA HIS A 41 1.23 -16.05 -18.31
C HIS A 41 0.38 -16.92 -19.25
N VAL A 42 -0.89 -17.15 -18.93
CA VAL A 42 -1.79 -17.99 -19.73
C VAL A 42 -2.46 -17.19 -20.86
N THR A 43 -2.54 -15.87 -20.73
CA THR A 43 -3.29 -15.01 -21.66
C THR A 43 -2.37 -14.00 -22.34
N THR A 44 -2.36 -13.97 -23.68
CA THR A 44 -1.68 -12.93 -24.49
C THR A 44 -2.45 -11.61 -24.45
N VAL A 45 -2.49 -10.96 -23.29
CA VAL A 45 -3.21 -9.69 -23.11
C VAL A 45 -2.29 -8.51 -23.42
N SER A 46 -2.84 -7.50 -24.11
CA SER A 46 -2.24 -6.21 -24.41
C SER A 46 -1.70 -5.48 -23.17
N GLU A 47 -0.60 -4.74 -23.33
CA GLU A 47 0.08 -3.99 -22.26
C GLU A 47 -0.82 -3.00 -21.50
N GLU A 48 -1.86 -2.48 -22.15
CA GLU A 48 -2.83 -1.57 -21.53
C GLU A 48 -3.56 -2.21 -20.33
N ASN A 49 -3.92 -3.49 -20.44
CA ASN A 49 -4.62 -4.18 -19.37
C ASN A 49 -3.69 -4.47 -18.18
N LEU A 50 -2.37 -4.55 -18.41
CA LEU A 50 -1.37 -4.79 -17.37
C LEU A 50 -1.32 -3.63 -16.37
N LEU A 51 -1.46 -2.41 -16.87
CA LEU A 51 -1.47 -1.21 -16.04
C LEU A 51 -2.77 -1.16 -15.20
N LEU A 52 -3.91 -1.47 -15.84
CA LEU A 52 -5.23 -1.51 -15.20
C LEU A 52 -5.33 -2.58 -14.09
N SER A 53 -4.76 -3.77 -14.30
CA SER A 53 -4.73 -4.82 -13.28
C SER A 53 -3.83 -4.43 -12.11
N THR A 54 -2.65 -3.87 -12.37
CA THR A 54 -1.72 -3.43 -11.33
C THR A 54 -2.37 -2.40 -10.41
N VAL A 55 -3.01 -1.37 -10.99
CA VAL A 55 -3.74 -0.36 -10.23
C VAL A 55 -4.87 -1.00 -9.40
N SER A 56 -5.62 -1.92 -9.99
CA SER A 56 -6.71 -2.62 -9.30
C SER A 56 -6.22 -3.43 -8.11
N ILE A 57 -5.11 -4.16 -8.27
CA ILE A 57 -4.50 -4.95 -7.19
C ILE A 57 -4.07 -4.05 -6.03
N ILE A 58 -3.40 -2.95 -6.34
CA ILE A 58 -2.94 -1.98 -5.33
C ILE A 58 -4.15 -1.40 -4.59
N VAL A 59 -5.17 -0.94 -5.30
CA VAL A 59 -6.37 -0.35 -4.69
C VAL A 59 -7.06 -1.35 -3.78
N ILE A 60 -7.33 -2.58 -4.25
CA ILE A 60 -8.04 -3.60 -3.46
C ILE A 60 -7.22 -4.00 -2.23
N SER A 61 -5.91 -4.17 -2.38
CA SER A 61 -5.01 -4.53 -1.28
C SER A 61 -4.92 -3.43 -0.21
N VAL A 62 -4.71 -2.19 -0.62
CA VAL A 62 -4.60 -1.05 0.32
C VAL A 62 -5.94 -0.79 1.00
N LEU A 63 -7.04 -0.84 0.25
CA LEU A 63 -8.38 -0.63 0.79
C LEU A 63 -8.72 -1.69 1.85
N SER A 64 -8.47 -2.97 1.55
CA SER A 64 -8.76 -4.08 2.46
C SER A 64 -7.93 -4.03 3.74
N GLY A 65 -6.61 -3.82 3.67
CA GLY A 65 -5.79 -3.70 4.88
C GLY A 65 -6.05 -2.41 5.69
N SER A 66 -6.41 -1.31 5.02
CA SER A 66 -6.84 -0.07 5.70
C SER A 66 -8.19 -0.24 6.42
N LEU A 67 -9.13 -0.97 5.81
CA LEU A 67 -10.41 -1.35 6.43
C LEU A 67 -10.20 -2.25 7.65
N VAL A 68 -9.29 -3.22 7.56
CA VAL A 68 -8.97 -4.11 8.68
C VAL A 68 -8.33 -3.33 9.83
N ALA A 69 -7.37 -2.45 9.55
CA ALA A 69 -6.78 -1.58 10.58
C ALA A 69 -7.80 -0.64 11.21
N GLY A 70 -8.69 -0.06 10.40
CA GLY A 70 -9.77 0.80 10.85
C GLY A 70 -10.76 0.07 11.76
N LYS A 71 -11.13 -1.17 11.41
CA LYS A 71 -11.98 -2.04 12.24
C LYS A 71 -11.30 -2.43 13.56
N VAL A 72 -10.04 -2.82 13.52
CA VAL A 72 -9.28 -3.23 14.72
C VAL A 72 -9.05 -2.06 15.67
N ALA A 73 -8.95 -0.83 15.16
CA ALA A 73 -8.74 0.34 15.99
C ALA A 73 -9.96 0.75 16.83
N GLY A 74 -11.19 0.40 16.42
CA GLY A 74 -12.45 0.69 17.13
C GLY A 74 -12.83 2.18 17.24
N ASN A 75 -11.86 3.10 17.35
CA ASN A 75 -11.99 4.54 17.37
C ASN A 75 -10.99 5.18 16.40
N LYS A 76 -11.36 6.29 15.74
CA LYS A 76 -10.51 7.00 14.75
C LYS A 76 -10.00 6.10 13.61
N GLY A 77 -10.84 5.16 13.15
CA GLY A 77 -10.49 4.19 12.10
C GLY A 77 -9.98 4.83 10.79
N LEU A 78 -10.49 6.02 10.44
CA LEU A 78 -10.00 6.78 9.29
C LEU A 78 -8.51 7.12 9.42
N TYR A 79 -8.05 7.58 10.59
CA TYR A 79 -6.64 7.94 10.82
C TYR A 79 -5.72 6.72 10.75
N ASN A 80 -6.14 5.58 11.34
CA ASN A 80 -5.35 4.35 11.31
C ASN A 80 -5.34 3.73 9.90
N GLY A 81 -6.44 3.78 9.15
CA GLY A 81 -6.48 3.36 7.75
C GLY A 81 -5.59 4.25 6.85
N LEU A 82 -5.65 5.57 7.02
CA LEU A 82 -4.77 6.50 6.29
C LEU A 82 -3.30 6.26 6.62
N ALA A 83 -2.98 5.98 7.89
CA ALA A 83 -1.62 5.63 8.31
C ALA A 83 -1.13 4.33 7.63
N VAL A 84 -1.98 3.31 7.49
CA VAL A 84 -1.63 2.07 6.76
C VAL A 84 -1.34 2.36 5.30
N GLY A 85 -2.22 3.09 4.61
CA GLY A 85 -2.01 3.46 3.21
C GLY A 85 -0.74 4.28 3.01
N LEU A 86 -0.47 5.22 3.90
CA LEU A 86 0.73 6.08 3.85
C LEU A 86 2.01 5.28 4.09
N VAL A 87 2.02 4.38 5.09
CA VAL A 87 3.16 3.48 5.35
C VAL A 87 3.40 2.53 4.18
N PHE A 88 2.33 1.96 3.60
CA PHE A 88 2.45 1.09 2.43
C PHE A 88 2.99 1.85 1.22
N PHE A 89 2.48 3.05 0.94
CA PHE A 89 2.98 3.91 -0.12
C PHE A 89 4.47 4.23 0.06
N LEU A 90 4.89 4.62 1.27
CA LEU A 90 6.30 4.86 1.58
C LEU A 90 7.17 3.62 1.37
N ALA A 91 6.69 2.44 1.75
CA ALA A 91 7.41 1.19 1.54
C ALA A 91 7.59 0.88 0.05
N VAL A 92 6.51 0.99 -0.74
CA VAL A 92 6.56 0.79 -2.20
C VAL A 92 7.44 1.83 -2.88
N TRP A 93 7.37 3.09 -2.44
CA TRP A 93 8.18 4.17 -2.98
C TRP A 93 9.67 3.96 -2.70
N LEU A 94 10.04 3.58 -1.48
CA LEU A 94 11.43 3.23 -1.13
C LEU A 94 11.92 2.04 -1.93
N PHE A 95 11.09 1.00 -2.08
CA PHE A 95 11.44 -0.19 -2.84
C PHE A 95 11.66 0.14 -4.33
N SER A 96 10.76 0.91 -4.94
CA SER A 96 10.88 1.39 -6.32
C SER A 96 12.13 2.25 -6.49
N GLY A 97 12.35 3.22 -5.60
CA GLY A 97 13.51 4.10 -5.64
C GLY A 97 14.85 3.40 -5.43
N LEU A 98 14.89 2.23 -4.77
CA LEU A 98 16.11 1.45 -4.60
C LEU A 98 16.39 0.54 -5.81
N ILE A 99 15.32 -0.03 -6.41
CA ILE A 99 15.43 -1.05 -7.46
C ILE A 99 15.51 -0.45 -8.86
N LEU A 100 14.71 0.58 -9.19
CA LEU A 100 14.73 1.20 -10.52
C LEU A 100 16.10 1.77 -10.91
N PRO A 101 16.82 2.55 -10.07
CA PRO A 101 18.15 3.01 -10.45
C PRO A 101 19.14 1.84 -10.59
N GLY A 102 18.94 0.73 -9.87
CA GLY A 102 19.73 -0.49 -10.05
C GLY A 102 19.57 -1.10 -11.44
N GLN A 103 18.35 -1.07 -12.01
CA GLN A 103 18.10 -1.54 -13.39
C GLN A 103 18.72 -0.61 -14.44
N SER A 104 18.68 0.70 -14.21
CA SER A 104 19.31 1.68 -15.12
C SER A 104 20.83 1.51 -15.20
N ILE A 105 21.49 1.14 -14.09
CA ILE A 105 22.94 0.88 -14.08
C ILE A 105 23.27 -0.43 -14.81
N LEU A 106 22.45 -1.48 -14.65
CA LEU A 106 22.66 -2.75 -15.32
C LEU A 106 22.41 -2.68 -16.84
N ASN A 107 21.46 -1.87 -17.30
CA ASN A 107 21.16 -1.66 -18.72
C ASN A 107 22.17 -0.73 -19.44
N ILE A 108 23.10 -0.10 -18.71
CA ILE A 108 24.23 0.65 -19.29
C ILE A 108 25.45 -0.26 -19.48
N ILE A 109 25.51 -1.40 -18.75
CA ILE A 109 26.65 -2.32 -18.73
C ILE A 109 26.46 -3.49 -19.71
N TYR A 110 25.23 -3.76 -20.16
CA TYR A 110 24.86 -4.76 -21.16
C TYR A 110 24.30 -4.11 -22.43
#